data_AF-G3BEG3-F1
#
_entry.id   AF-G3BEG3-F1
#
_cell.length_a   1.000
_cell.length_b   1.000
_cell.length_c   1.000
_cell.angle_alpha   90.00
_cell.angle_beta   90.00
_cell.angle_gamma   90.00
#
_symmetry.space_group_name_H-M   'P 1'
#
loop_
_entity.id
_entity.type
_entity.pdbx_description
1 polymer ?
#
loop_
_entity_poly.entity_id
_entity_poly.type
_entity_poly.pdbx_seq_one_letter_code
_entity_poly.pdbx_strand_id
1 'polypeptide(L)'
;MSKEEIESQLKSAVFLMVSRIVEQEVARLGVHSTPMFTASLVELTTNQLLNLGEDLEAFAHHAGRTTIKPEDMYMVVRKNETLAEILRQYEGKLEG
;
A
#
# COMPACT_ATOMS: atom_id res chain seq x y z
N MET A 1 18.96 12.38 -10.77
CA MET A 1 17.63 12.06 -11.32
C MET A 1 16.70 13.22 -11.00
N SER A 2 15.91 13.67 -11.96
CA SER A 2 14.87 14.68 -11.73
C SER A 2 13.70 14.09 -10.94
N LYS A 3 12.85 14.97 -10.40
CA LYS A 3 11.62 14.55 -9.72
C LYS A 3 10.71 13.76 -10.67
N GLU A 4 10.61 14.16 -11.94
CA GLU A 4 9.80 13.45 -12.92
C GLU A 4 10.36 12.03 -13.22
N GLU A 5 11.68 11.89 -13.26
CA GLU A 5 12.32 10.58 -13.47
C GLU A 5 12.02 9.61 -12.30
N ILE A 6 12.07 10.10 -11.06
CA ILE A 6 11.73 9.31 -9.87
C ILE A 6 10.26 8.90 -9.90
N GLU A 7 9.36 9.85 -10.20
CA GLU A 7 7.93 9.59 -10.27
C GLU A 7 7.59 8.53 -11.32
N SER A 8 8.21 8.62 -12.51
CA SER A 8 8.04 7.64 -13.58
C SER A 8 8.53 6.24 -13.18
N GLN A 9 9.68 6.16 -12.51
CA GLN A 9 10.20 4.88 -12.01
C GLN A 9 9.30 4.26 -10.93
N LEU A 10 8.80 5.06 -9.99
CA LEU A 10 7.87 4.58 -8.96
C LEU A 10 6.56 4.07 -9.57
N LYS A 11 5.97 4.81 -10.52
CA LYS A 11 4.76 4.36 -11.24
C LYS A 11 5.00 3.05 -11.98
N SER A 12 6.16 2.91 -12.63
CA SER A 12 6.53 1.67 -13.32
C SER A 12 6.70 0.49 -12.36
N ALA A 13 7.28 0.73 -11.18
CA ALA A 13 7.43 -0.29 -10.14
C ALA A 13 6.06 -0.73 -9.58
N VAL A 14 5.15 0.21 -9.31
CA VAL A 14 3.78 -0.10 -8.88
C VAL A 14 3.06 -0.90 -9.96
N PHE A 15 3.14 -0.48 -11.23
CA PHE A 15 2.54 -1.21 -12.35
C PHE A 15 3.01 -2.66 -12.38
N LEU A 16 4.33 -2.90 -12.30
CA LEU A 16 4.90 -4.24 -12.32
C LEU A 16 4.41 -5.09 -11.16
N MET A 17 4.42 -4.55 -9.94
CA MET A 17 4.04 -5.30 -8.74
C MET A 17 2.55 -5.64 -8.74
N VAL A 18 1.69 -4.67 -9.05
CA VAL A 18 0.23 -4.90 -9.14
C VAL A 18 -0.09 -5.90 -10.24
N SER A 19 0.55 -5.80 -11.43
CA SER A 19 0.34 -6.75 -12.52
C SER A 19 0.69 -8.18 -12.11
N ARG A 20 1.82 -8.38 -11.41
CA ARG A 20 2.21 -9.69 -10.88
C ARG A 20 1.22 -10.25 -9.87
N ILE A 21 0.71 -9.41 -8.96
CA ILE A 21 -0.31 -9.83 -7.99
C ILE A 21 -1.60 -10.23 -8.73
N VAL A 22 -2.04 -9.44 -9.71
CA VAL A 22 -3.22 -9.77 -10.53
C VAL A 22 -3.02 -11.10 -11.25
N GLU A 23 -1.87 -11.32 -11.91
CA GLU A 23 -1.55 -12.58 -12.60
C GLU A 23 -1.64 -13.79 -11.67
N GLN A 24 -1.09 -13.68 -10.45
CA GLN A 24 -1.15 -14.74 -9.44
C GLN A 24 -2.59 -15.02 -8.99
N GLU A 25 -3.37 -13.97 -8.71
CA GLU A 25 -4.74 -14.11 -8.22
C GLU A 25 -5.69 -14.64 -9.30
N VAL A 26 -5.58 -14.19 -10.55
CA VAL A 26 -6.43 -14.70 -11.63
C VAL A 26 -6.11 -16.14 -11.97
N ALA A 27 -4.83 -16.55 -11.90
CA ALA A 27 -4.43 -17.94 -12.04
C ALA A 27 -5.00 -18.81 -10.90
N ARG A 28 -4.93 -18.33 -9.65
CA ARG A 28 -5.49 -19.01 -8.47
C ARG A 28 -7.02 -19.17 -8.56
N LEU A 29 -7.71 -18.17 -9.08
CA LEU A 29 -9.17 -18.14 -9.22
C LEU A 29 -9.67 -18.85 -10.49
N GLY A 30 -8.78 -19.19 -11.44
CA GLY A 30 -9.15 -19.77 -12.73
C GLY A 30 -9.90 -18.81 -13.64
N VAL A 31 -9.60 -17.51 -13.56
CA VAL A 31 -10.24 -16.44 -14.35
C VAL A 31 -9.21 -15.65 -15.15
N HIS A 32 -9.66 -14.67 -15.93
CA HIS A 32 -8.80 -13.74 -16.67
C HIS A 32 -9.10 -12.30 -16.26
N SER A 33 -8.06 -11.47 -16.19
CA SER A 33 -8.18 -10.01 -16.06
C SER A 33 -8.17 -9.35 -17.43
N THR A 34 -8.93 -8.27 -17.59
CA THR A 34 -8.78 -7.38 -18.74
C THR A 34 -7.61 -6.43 -18.53
N PRO A 35 -6.96 -5.90 -19.60
CA PRO A 35 -5.94 -4.87 -19.46
C PRO A 35 -6.44 -3.63 -18.72
N MET A 36 -7.72 -3.26 -18.94
CA MET A 36 -8.36 -2.13 -18.27
C MET A 36 -8.51 -2.37 -16.76
N PHE A 37 -8.88 -3.58 -16.33
CA PHE A 37 -8.95 -3.93 -14.91
C PHE A 37 -7.60 -3.75 -14.23
N THR A 38 -6.53 -4.28 -14.82
CA THR A 38 -5.17 -4.14 -14.27
C THR A 38 -4.73 -2.68 -14.21
N ALA A 39 -4.97 -1.90 -15.28
CA ALA A 39 -4.64 -0.48 -15.30
C ALA A 39 -5.40 0.31 -14.21
N SER A 40 -6.70 0.08 -14.05
CA SER A 40 -7.49 0.72 -12.99
C SER A 40 -7.00 0.34 -11.60
N LEU A 41 -6.60 -0.91 -11.37
CA LEU A 41 -6.08 -1.33 -10.07
C LEU A 41 -4.71 -0.69 -9.76
N VAL A 42 -3.87 -0.49 -10.78
CA VAL A 42 -2.60 0.26 -10.65
C VAL A 42 -2.87 1.71 -10.22
N GLU A 43 -3.81 2.39 -10.87
CA GLU A 43 -4.17 3.77 -10.52
C GLU A 43 -4.76 3.87 -9.10
N LEU A 44 -5.69 2.96 -8.74
CA LEU A 44 -6.27 2.90 -7.41
C LEU A 44 -5.20 2.68 -6.33
N THR A 45 -4.28 1.75 -6.56
CA THR A 45 -3.18 1.45 -5.62
C THR A 45 -2.24 2.65 -5.50
N THR A 46 -1.93 3.33 -6.61
CA THR A 46 -1.08 4.53 -6.60
C THR A 46 -1.71 5.64 -5.77
N ASN A 47 -3.00 5.93 -5.97
CA ASN A 47 -3.72 6.93 -5.18
C ASN A 47 -3.78 6.55 -3.69
N GLN A 48 -3.97 5.25 -3.39
CA GLN A 48 -3.97 4.78 -2.00
C GLN A 48 -2.61 4.96 -1.32
N LEU A 49 -1.50 4.79 -2.03
CA LEU A 49 -0.16 5.03 -1.49
C LEU A 49 0.07 6.49 -1.13
N LEU A 50 -0.45 7.43 -1.95
CA LEU A 50 -0.37 8.86 -1.66
C LEU A 50 -1.16 9.21 -0.39
N ASN A 51 -2.42 8.80 -0.32
CA ASN A 51 -3.26 9.03 0.87
C ASN A 51 -2.66 8.40 2.13
N LEU A 52 -2.13 7.17 2.01
CA LEU A 52 -1.47 6.48 3.13
C LEU A 52 -0.26 7.26 3.64
N GLY A 53 0.57 7.80 2.74
CA GLY A 53 1.74 8.60 3.13
C GLY A 53 1.36 9.86 3.90
N GLU A 54 0.36 10.59 3.41
CA GLU A 54 -0.16 11.80 4.06
C GLU A 54 -0.75 11.51 5.44
N ASP A 55 -1.55 10.45 5.55
CA ASP A 55 -2.15 10.04 6.83
C ASP A 55 -1.09 9.62 7.85
N LEU A 56 -0.10 8.82 7.44
CA LEU A 56 0.98 8.38 8.33
C LEU A 56 1.81 9.55 8.86
N GLU A 57 2.15 10.51 8.00
CA GLU A 57 2.85 11.73 8.39
C GLU A 57 2.01 12.56 9.38
N ALA A 58 0.71 12.73 9.09
CA ALA A 58 -0.20 13.47 9.95
C ALA A 58 -0.36 12.82 11.33
N PHE A 59 -0.46 11.49 11.42
CA PHE A 59 -0.56 10.80 12.71
C PHE A 59 0.73 10.87 13.53
N ALA A 60 1.89 10.71 12.89
CA ALA A 60 3.17 10.88 13.55
C ALA A 60 3.32 12.31 14.10
N HIS A 61 2.97 13.31 13.30
CA HIS A 61 3.02 14.72 13.69
C HIS A 61 2.05 15.04 14.84
N HIS A 62 0.82 14.52 14.80
CA HIS A 62 -0.16 14.68 15.88
C HIS A 62 0.34 14.14 17.22
N ALA A 63 1.15 13.09 17.20
CA ALA A 63 1.81 12.52 18.38
C ALA A 63 3.13 13.22 18.75
N GLY A 64 3.47 14.36 18.13
CA GLY A 64 4.70 15.11 18.40
C GLY A 64 5.98 14.44 17.86
N ARG A 65 5.85 13.54 16.88
CA ARG A 65 6.97 12.78 16.29
C ARG A 65 7.22 13.20 14.84
N THR A 66 8.46 13.06 14.39
CA THR A 66 8.87 13.17 12.98
C THR A 66 9.21 11.81 12.35
N THR A 67 9.16 10.75 13.15
CA THR A 67 9.41 9.37 12.72
C THR A 67 8.11 8.58 12.82
N ILE A 68 7.69 8.01 11.70
CA ILE A 68 6.53 7.12 11.61
C ILE A 68 6.84 5.82 12.37
N LYS A 69 5.85 5.34 13.12
CA LYS A 69 5.88 4.10 13.88
C LYS A 69 4.67 3.22 13.57
N PRO A 70 4.68 1.93 13.93
CA PRO A 70 3.55 1.03 13.67
C PRO A 70 2.20 1.51 14.23
N GLU A 71 2.19 2.27 15.33
CA GLU A 71 0.96 2.84 15.89
C GLU A 71 0.25 3.80 14.93
N ASP A 72 1.01 4.50 14.06
CA ASP A 72 0.46 5.37 13.03
C ASP A 72 -0.29 4.55 11.97
N MET A 73 0.21 3.36 11.63
CA MET A 73 -0.48 2.43 10.73
C MET A 73 -1.79 1.93 11.35
N TYR A 74 -1.81 1.65 12.66
CA TYR A 74 -3.03 1.27 13.36
C TYR A 74 -4.09 2.37 13.35
N MET A 75 -3.67 3.64 13.32
CA MET A 75 -4.60 4.76 13.14
C MET A 75 -5.20 4.81 11.74
N VAL A 76 -4.42 4.48 10.70
CA VAL A 76 -4.92 4.39 9.31
C VAL A 76 -6.00 3.32 9.20
N VAL A 77 -5.74 2.12 9.74
CA VAL A 77 -6.66 0.97 9.59
C VAL A 77 -7.74 0.88 10.67
N ARG A 78 -7.86 1.87 11.57
CA ARG A 78 -8.74 1.83 12.75
C ARG A 78 -10.22 1.52 12.47
N LYS A 79 -10.69 1.75 11.24
CA LYS A 79 -12.06 1.46 10.81
C LYS A 79 -12.27 0.02 10.35
N ASN A 80 -11.21 -0.78 10.26
CA ASN A 80 -11.23 -2.19 9.88
C ASN A 80 -10.48 -2.99 10.94
N GLU A 81 -11.21 -3.43 11.96
CA GLU A 81 -10.67 -4.16 13.12
C GLU A 81 -9.93 -5.43 12.69
N THR A 82 -10.48 -6.17 11.72
CA THR A 82 -9.85 -7.38 11.18
C THR A 82 -8.50 -7.09 10.54
N LEU A 83 -8.41 -6.02 9.73
CA LEU A 83 -7.13 -5.61 9.15
C LEU A 83 -6.14 -5.15 10.22
N ALA A 84 -6.60 -4.43 11.24
CA ALA A 84 -5.77 -4.00 12.36
C ALA A 84 -5.18 -5.20 13.13
N GLU A 85 -5.99 -6.23 13.39
CA GLU A 85 -5.54 -7.47 14.03
C GLU A 85 -4.49 -8.21 13.19
N ILE A 86 -4.73 -8.35 11.87
CA ILE A 86 -3.76 -8.98 10.96
C ILE A 86 -2.43 -8.24 10.98
N LEU A 87 -2.45 -6.91 10.96
CA LEU A 87 -1.22 -6.11 10.99
C LEU A 87 -0.48 -6.23 12.32
N ARG A 88 -1.18 -6.29 13.46
CA ARG A 88 -0.55 -6.54 14.77
C ARG A 88 0.09 -7.92 14.86
N GLN A 89 -0.58 -8.94 14.33
CA GLN A 89 0.00 -10.28 14.24
C GLN A 89 1.23 -10.31 13.34
N TYR A 90 1.24 -9.50 12.27
CA TYR A 90 2.38 -9.38 11.38
C TYR A 90 3.56 -8.65 12.05
N GLU A 91 3.30 -7.54 12.76
CA GLU A 91 4.30 -6.82 13.55
C GLU A 91 5.00 -7.76 14.55
N GLY A 92 4.25 -8.53 15.33
CA GLY A 92 4.82 -9.47 16.30
C GLY A 92 5.71 -10.57 15.68
N LYS A 93 5.58 -10.85 14.38
CA LYS A 93 6.46 -11.79 13.65
C LYS A 93 7.76 -11.14 13.18
N LEU A 94 7.83 -9.81 13.11
CA LEU A 94 9.03 -9.07 12.71
C LEU A 94 9.98 -8.81 13.89
N GLU A 95 9.45 -8.81 15.11
CA GLU A 95 10.20 -8.57 16.35
C GLU A 95 10.83 -9.84 16.95
N GLY A 96 10.56 -11.02 16.39
CA GLY A 96 11.12 -12.32 16.79
C GLY A 96 12.12 -12.87 15.79
#